data_AF-A0A2V2X8Q7-F1
#
_entry.id   AF-A0A2V2X8Q7-F1
#
_cell.length_a   1.000
_cell.length_b   1.000
_cell.length_c   1.000
_cell.angle_alpha   90.00
_cell.angle_beta   90.00
_cell.angle_gamma   90.00
#
_symmetry.space_group_name_H-M   'P 1'
#
loop_
_entity.id
_entity.type
_entity.pdbx_description
1 polymer ?
#
loop_
_entity_poly.entity_id
_entity_poly.type
_entity_poly.pdbx_seq_one_letter_code
_entity_poly.pdbx_strand_id
1 'polypeptide(L)'
;MAVMFSAFFICPRRTNTVPAAFMTHVPFLLLLWFFCGAPLLAVARTHIIMDVDGSVDDYASLTTIMQSPHLRSQLSLITISGMTWGHAATVARNICRFFLLSQLKGVTVSIGALRATADDYNTVLSRGGCRHSQGFPSTPHDALRRGMPYSRADVTSSFGAAYSFPPNSFDVRVNASEALHALLNGMSVDDSVKYFAFASLTNLASALNYLGRHDPDRLQRFKQSAVVHIFEKGYSLAVDNVSTSQVLAEPELRFVLYMPSFYDPAAAFSFSSWSEFGNLAKDAGASKAVAWLFSAWEAKKALVESRSDDPLTAFFKERGPASSLVTLCALDATVRASCTLYHAALSSVSLHLEQPTVSAPGTATYRITGNNVTWPSYLLTTAGDTPAAKKFIVVQSADSLVPSATASLASVFWSVWLDLLRS
;
A
#
# COMPACT_ATOMS: atom_id res chain seq x y z
N MET A 1 -40.03 -20.98 -45.60
CA MET A 1 -40.57 -20.59 -46.93
C MET A 1 -41.21 -19.22 -46.78
N ALA A 2 -40.49 -18.17 -47.18
CA ALA A 2 -41.07 -16.83 -47.28
C ALA A 2 -41.44 -16.61 -48.75
N VAL A 3 -42.73 -16.38 -48.99
CA VAL A 3 -43.31 -16.15 -50.31
C VAL A 3 -43.07 -14.68 -50.69
N MET A 4 -42.44 -14.49 -51.86
CA MET A 4 -42.30 -13.21 -52.54
C MET A 4 -43.68 -12.63 -52.90
N PHE A 5 -43.86 -11.33 -52.69
CA PHE A 5 -44.79 -10.55 -53.48
C PHE A 5 -44.01 -9.51 -54.28
N SER A 6 -43.98 -9.73 -55.58
CA SER A 6 -43.49 -8.79 -56.59
C SER A 6 -44.63 -7.86 -56.98
N ALA A 7 -44.38 -6.54 -56.98
CA ALA A 7 -45.22 -5.56 -57.65
C ALA A 7 -44.46 -5.01 -58.85
N PHE A 8 -45.03 -5.18 -60.04
CA PHE A 8 -44.49 -4.72 -61.31
C PHE A 8 -44.88 -3.25 -61.58
N PHE A 9 -43.86 -2.45 -61.89
CA PHE A 9 -43.76 -1.37 -62.88
C PHE A 9 -44.74 -0.18 -62.84
N ILE A 10 -44.16 1.03 -62.86
CA ILE A 10 -44.18 1.92 -64.04
C ILE A 10 -42.95 2.84 -63.95
N CYS A 11 -42.18 2.88 -65.02
CA CYS A 11 -41.05 3.77 -65.20
C CYS A 11 -41.46 4.87 -66.19
N PRO A 12 -41.36 6.17 -65.85
CA PRO A 12 -41.11 7.21 -66.83
C PRO A 12 -39.62 7.56 -66.84
N ARG A 13 -39.08 7.61 -68.05
CA ARG A 13 -37.73 7.99 -68.43
C ARG A 13 -37.51 9.50 -68.25
N ARG A 14 -36.24 9.86 -67.96
CA ARG A 14 -35.56 11.19 -68.01
C ARG A 14 -35.82 12.10 -66.80
N THR A 15 -34.84 12.76 -66.16
CA THR A 15 -33.44 13.10 -66.51
C THR A 15 -32.58 13.26 -65.25
N ASN A 16 -31.29 12.98 -65.39
CA ASN A 16 -30.18 13.22 -64.46
C ASN A 16 -30.29 14.53 -63.67
N THR A 17 -30.19 14.48 -62.35
CA THR A 17 -28.93 14.70 -61.58
C THR A 17 -29.29 14.71 -60.09
N VAL A 18 -29.16 13.57 -59.41
CA VAL A 18 -29.08 13.57 -57.94
C VAL A 18 -27.67 14.04 -57.58
N PRO A 19 -27.50 15.08 -56.76
CA PRO A 19 -26.16 15.54 -56.41
C PRO A 19 -25.47 14.44 -55.59
N ALA A 20 -24.31 13.99 -56.07
CA ALA A 20 -23.43 13.02 -55.41
C ALA A 20 -22.98 13.45 -53.99
N ALA A 21 -23.35 14.65 -53.54
CA ALA A 21 -23.14 15.13 -52.18
C ALA A 21 -24.07 14.47 -51.15
N PHE A 22 -25.28 14.04 -51.51
CA PHE A 22 -26.23 13.54 -50.51
C PHE A 22 -25.94 12.12 -50.01
N MET A 23 -25.26 11.29 -50.81
CA MET A 23 -24.90 9.91 -50.43
C MET A 23 -23.56 9.77 -49.70
N THR A 24 -22.73 10.82 -49.68
CA THR A 24 -21.46 10.84 -48.93
C THR A 24 -21.60 11.43 -47.53
N HIS A 25 -22.67 12.18 -47.24
CA HIS A 25 -22.88 12.80 -45.93
C HIS A 25 -23.56 11.87 -44.92
N VAL A 26 -24.39 10.92 -45.35
CA VAL A 26 -25.05 9.95 -44.46
C VAL A 26 -24.07 9.00 -43.76
N PRO A 27 -23.09 8.36 -44.45
CA PRO A 27 -22.10 7.53 -43.77
C PRO A 27 -21.16 8.35 -42.88
N PHE A 28 -20.87 9.61 -43.25
CA PHE A 28 -20.02 10.51 -42.45
C PHE A 28 -20.72 11.01 -41.18
N LEU A 29 -22.02 11.30 -41.25
CA LEU A 29 -22.85 11.64 -40.09
C LEU A 29 -23.06 10.44 -39.15
N LEU A 30 -23.23 9.22 -39.68
CA LEU A 30 -23.28 8.00 -38.88
C LEU A 30 -21.92 7.69 -38.22
N LEU A 31 -20.80 7.96 -38.89
CA LEU A 31 -19.46 7.85 -38.30
C LEU A 31 -19.27 8.86 -37.16
N LEU A 32 -19.63 10.13 -37.38
CA LEU A 32 -19.62 11.17 -36.34
C LEU A 32 -20.55 10.83 -35.17
N TRP A 33 -21.69 10.21 -35.42
CA TRP A 33 -22.60 9.73 -34.36
C TRP A 33 -22.01 8.52 -33.61
N PHE A 34 -21.25 7.65 -34.28
CA PHE A 34 -20.46 6.60 -33.62
C PHE A 34 -19.29 7.17 -32.80
N PHE A 35 -18.62 8.23 -33.27
CA PHE A 35 -17.52 8.88 -32.55
C PHE A 35 -17.98 9.83 -31.44
N CYS A 36 -19.17 10.42 -31.53
CA CYS A 36 -19.79 11.24 -30.48
C CYS A 36 -20.71 10.44 -29.54
N GLY A 37 -21.16 9.25 -29.95
CA GLY A 37 -22.11 8.40 -29.23
C GLY A 37 -21.52 7.09 -28.69
N ALA A 38 -20.28 6.73 -29.05
CA ALA A 38 -19.51 5.84 -28.21
C ALA A 38 -19.22 6.63 -26.92
N PRO A 39 -19.78 6.26 -25.75
CA PRO A 39 -19.14 6.71 -24.53
C PRO A 39 -17.68 6.30 -24.70
N LEU A 40 -16.75 7.24 -24.55
CA LEU A 40 -15.39 6.88 -24.19
C LEU A 40 -15.59 5.95 -23.00
N LEU A 41 -15.49 4.64 -23.23
CA LEU A 41 -15.60 3.64 -22.18
C LEU A 41 -14.41 3.96 -21.31
N ALA A 42 -14.65 4.79 -20.29
CA ALA A 42 -13.65 5.17 -19.33
C ALA A 42 -13.23 3.86 -18.71
N VAL A 43 -12.05 3.38 -19.11
CA VAL A 43 -11.53 2.10 -18.64
C VAL A 43 -11.44 2.22 -17.13
N ALA A 44 -12.19 1.39 -16.42
CA ALA A 44 -12.23 1.37 -14.97
C ALA A 44 -10.80 1.35 -14.42
N ARG A 45 -10.42 2.40 -13.68
CA ARG A 45 -9.07 2.59 -13.20
C ARG A 45 -8.96 2.04 -11.78
N THR A 46 -7.81 1.41 -11.50
CA THR A 46 -7.42 1.15 -10.11
C THR A 46 -6.60 2.35 -9.62
N HIS A 47 -7.00 2.92 -8.49
CA HIS A 47 -6.24 3.95 -7.79
C HIS A 47 -5.47 3.30 -6.64
N ILE A 48 -4.14 3.39 -6.70
CA ILE A 48 -3.27 2.96 -5.61
C ILE A 48 -3.05 4.14 -4.67
N ILE A 49 -3.33 3.90 -3.39
CA ILE A 49 -3.08 4.84 -2.29
C ILE A 49 -2.12 4.15 -1.33
N MET A 50 -1.03 4.83 -0.95
CA MET A 50 -0.12 4.31 0.06
C MET A 50 -0.03 5.25 1.24
N ASP A 51 -0.24 4.71 2.43
CA ASP A 51 -0.14 5.39 3.70
C ASP A 51 1.12 4.93 4.42
N VAL A 52 2.12 5.80 4.43
CA VAL A 52 3.53 5.45 4.68
C VAL A 52 4.10 6.24 5.85
N ASP A 53 5.19 5.72 6.42
CA ASP A 53 5.95 6.38 7.48
C ASP A 53 7.39 6.70 7.11
N GLY A 54 7.79 6.37 5.89
CA GLY A 54 9.11 6.67 5.35
C GLY A 54 10.18 5.67 5.75
N SER A 55 9.82 4.49 6.29
CA SER A 55 10.76 3.39 6.44
C SER A 55 11.30 2.96 5.06
N VAL A 56 12.48 2.33 5.03
CA VAL A 56 13.05 1.81 3.77
C VAL A 56 12.12 0.79 3.10
N ASP A 57 11.35 0.07 3.91
CA ASP A 57 10.34 -0.87 3.43
C ASP A 57 9.26 -0.13 2.61
N ASP A 58 8.80 1.06 3.02
CA ASP A 58 7.85 1.82 2.21
C ASP A 58 8.40 2.16 0.82
N TYR A 59 9.70 2.50 0.74
CA TYR A 59 10.38 2.71 -0.54
C TYR A 59 10.55 1.43 -1.35
N ALA A 60 10.65 0.25 -0.72
CA ALA A 60 10.67 -1.02 -1.44
C ALA A 60 9.36 -1.27 -2.19
N SER A 61 8.22 -0.99 -1.55
CA SER A 61 6.91 -1.05 -2.21
C SER A 61 6.74 0.03 -3.28
N LEU A 62 7.17 1.28 -3.00
CA LEU A 62 7.14 2.33 -4.02
C LEU A 62 7.97 1.93 -5.25
N THR A 63 9.17 1.39 -5.04
CA THR A 63 10.03 0.89 -6.13
C THR A 63 9.32 -0.21 -6.92
N THR A 64 8.68 -1.15 -6.22
CA THR A 64 7.86 -2.21 -6.84
C THR A 64 6.78 -1.63 -7.76
N ILE A 65 5.99 -0.67 -7.29
CA ILE A 65 4.97 -0.01 -8.10
C ILE A 65 5.60 0.75 -9.28
N MET A 66 6.74 1.39 -9.07
CA MET A 66 7.37 2.27 -10.06
C MET A 66 8.11 1.54 -11.17
N GLN A 67 8.63 0.34 -10.92
CA GLN A 67 9.24 -0.49 -11.96
C GLN A 67 8.17 -1.15 -12.85
N SER A 68 6.96 -1.39 -12.33
CA SER A 68 5.88 -1.94 -13.15
C SER A 68 5.23 -0.85 -14.01
N PRO A 69 5.29 -0.91 -15.36
CA PRO A 69 4.67 0.10 -16.21
C PRO A 69 3.15 0.21 -15.99
N HIS A 70 2.50 -0.92 -15.69
CA HIS A 70 1.07 -0.99 -15.45
C HIS A 70 0.67 -0.37 -14.11
N LEU A 71 1.40 -0.66 -13.03
CA LEU A 71 1.06 -0.18 -11.68
C LEU A 71 1.49 1.27 -11.46
N ARG A 72 2.59 1.69 -12.07
CA ARG A 72 3.13 3.04 -11.91
C ARG A 72 2.12 4.11 -12.27
N SER A 73 1.33 3.90 -13.32
CA SER A 73 0.28 4.83 -13.75
C SER A 73 -0.93 4.85 -12.81
N GLN A 74 -1.06 3.88 -11.90
CA GLN A 74 -2.19 3.73 -10.98
C GLN A 74 -1.93 4.39 -9.62
N LEU A 75 -0.67 4.65 -9.28
CA LEU A 75 -0.30 5.39 -8.07
C LEU A 75 -0.88 6.82 -8.13
N SER A 76 -1.77 7.12 -7.20
CA SER A 76 -2.57 8.35 -7.23
C SER A 76 -2.32 9.24 -6.02
N LEU A 77 -2.14 8.63 -4.83
CA LEU A 77 -1.98 9.35 -3.57
C LEU A 77 -0.99 8.64 -2.65
N ILE A 78 -0.11 9.43 -2.04
CA ILE A 78 0.68 9.04 -0.87
C ILE A 78 0.21 9.87 0.31
N THR A 79 -0.20 9.21 1.38
CA THR A 79 -0.42 9.85 2.68
C THR A 79 0.73 9.52 3.62
N ILE A 80 1.16 10.49 4.40
CA ILE A 80 2.32 10.33 5.28
C ILE A 80 1.85 10.43 6.73
N SER A 81 2.14 9.39 7.49
CA SER A 81 1.95 9.38 8.93
C SER A 81 3.20 9.95 9.61
N GLY A 82 3.01 11.01 10.41
CA GLY A 82 4.04 11.55 11.30
C GLY A 82 4.16 10.78 12.61
N MET A 83 3.47 9.64 12.75
CA MET A 83 3.36 8.91 14.01
C MET A 83 4.52 8.00 14.32
N THR A 84 5.09 7.39 13.29
CA THR A 84 6.01 6.28 13.44
C THR A 84 7.43 6.69 13.08
N TRP A 85 8.01 6.12 12.02
CA TRP A 85 9.45 6.16 11.79
C TRP A 85 9.99 7.46 11.20
N GLY A 86 9.29 8.11 10.29
CA GLY A 86 9.83 9.30 9.62
C GLY A 86 9.27 10.62 10.17
N HIS A 87 10.04 11.70 10.08
CA HIS A 87 9.50 13.04 10.31
C HIS A 87 8.69 13.48 9.09
N ALA A 88 7.38 13.61 9.22
CA ALA A 88 6.43 13.70 8.10
C ALA A 88 6.82 14.72 7.01
N ALA A 89 7.22 15.94 7.37
CA ALA A 89 7.63 16.96 6.40
C ALA A 89 8.90 16.55 5.61
N THR A 90 9.84 15.89 6.27
CA THR A 90 11.05 15.40 5.58
C THR A 90 10.75 14.15 4.77
N VAL A 91 9.91 13.24 5.26
CA VAL A 91 9.42 12.10 4.48
C VAL A 91 8.72 12.58 3.21
N ALA A 92 7.86 13.60 3.29
CA ALA A 92 7.17 14.17 2.13
C ALA A 92 8.17 14.68 1.09
N ARG A 93 9.18 15.43 1.52
CA ARG A 93 10.26 15.88 0.65
C ARG A 93 11.02 14.71 0.04
N ASN A 94 11.36 13.69 0.81
CA ASN A 94 12.12 12.53 0.35
C ASN A 94 11.33 11.72 -0.67
N ILE A 95 10.03 11.50 -0.47
CA ILE A 95 9.14 10.82 -1.43
C ILE A 95 9.01 11.63 -2.71
N CYS A 96 8.79 12.94 -2.63
CA CYS A 96 8.73 13.80 -3.81
C CYS A 96 10.04 13.75 -4.63
N ARG A 97 11.18 13.71 -3.93
CA ARG A 97 12.51 13.58 -4.56
C ARG A 97 12.73 12.20 -5.16
N PHE A 98 12.27 11.15 -4.48
CA PHE A 98 12.26 9.79 -5.01
C PHE A 98 11.43 9.71 -6.30
N PHE A 99 10.26 10.37 -6.35
CA PHE A 99 9.47 10.47 -7.58
C PHE A 99 10.19 11.20 -8.71
N LEU A 100 10.96 12.26 -8.43
CA LEU A 100 11.82 12.88 -9.43
C LEU A 100 12.88 11.93 -9.97
N LEU A 101 13.57 11.18 -9.09
CA LEU A 101 14.59 10.20 -9.49
C LEU A 101 14.04 9.19 -10.48
N SER A 102 12.83 8.72 -10.23
CA SER A 102 12.20 7.72 -11.06
C SER A 102 11.45 8.32 -12.24
N GLN A 103 11.32 9.64 -12.36
CA GLN A 103 10.51 10.37 -13.35
C GLN A 103 8.98 10.18 -13.22
N LEU A 104 8.47 9.98 -12.00
CA LEU A 104 7.04 9.86 -11.75
C LEU A 104 6.44 11.24 -11.48
N LYS A 105 5.33 11.57 -12.15
CA LYS A 105 4.63 12.85 -12.03
C LYS A 105 3.14 12.60 -11.78
N GLY A 106 2.46 13.59 -11.20
CA GLY A 106 1.01 13.58 -11.02
C GLY A 106 0.51 12.77 -9.81
N VAL A 107 1.41 12.26 -8.97
CA VAL A 107 1.04 11.64 -7.68
C VAL A 107 0.90 12.74 -6.63
N THR A 108 -0.24 12.77 -5.94
CA THR A 108 -0.42 13.68 -4.81
C THR A 108 0.33 13.14 -3.60
N VAL A 109 1.10 13.99 -2.91
CA VAL A 109 1.74 13.66 -1.63
C VAL A 109 1.12 14.54 -0.55
N SER A 110 0.55 13.91 0.47
CA SER A 110 -0.17 14.60 1.53
C SER A 110 0.34 14.20 2.91
N ILE A 111 0.51 15.18 3.78
CA ILE A 111 0.83 14.95 5.19
C ILE A 111 -0.46 14.74 5.97
N GLY A 112 -0.50 13.65 6.73
CA GLY A 112 -1.61 13.30 7.61
C GLY A 112 -1.32 13.62 9.08
N ALA A 113 -1.78 12.75 9.97
CA ALA A 113 -1.66 12.90 11.41
C ALA A 113 -0.19 12.95 11.86
N LEU A 114 0.09 13.93 12.73
CA LEU A 114 1.41 14.11 13.35
C LEU A 114 1.46 13.58 14.79
N ARG A 115 0.29 13.30 15.39
CA ARG A 115 0.09 12.80 16.76
C ARG A 115 -1.05 11.78 16.79
N ALA A 116 -0.99 10.85 17.74
CA ALA A 116 -2.00 9.81 17.92
C ALA A 116 -3.25 10.46 18.50
N THR A 117 -4.40 9.80 18.32
CA THR A 117 -5.65 10.24 18.96
C THR A 117 -5.53 10.21 20.49
N ALA A 118 -4.77 9.27 21.04
CA ALA A 118 -4.32 9.25 22.43
C ALA A 118 -2.80 9.01 22.45
N ASP A 119 -2.04 9.92 23.06
CA ASP A 119 -0.58 9.83 23.17
C ASP A 119 -0.18 9.74 24.65
N ASP A 120 -0.27 8.52 25.21
CA ASP A 120 0.06 8.26 26.63
C ASP A 120 1.57 8.32 26.90
N TYR A 121 2.39 8.64 25.90
CA TYR A 121 3.85 8.76 26.02
C TYR A 121 4.28 9.88 26.97
N ASN A 122 3.57 11.00 26.99
CA ASN A 122 3.98 12.19 27.75
C ASN A 122 3.60 12.14 29.24
N THR A 123 2.85 11.14 29.71
CA THR A 123 2.36 11.09 31.09
C THR A 123 3.20 10.17 32.00
N VAL A 124 4.10 9.35 31.44
CA VAL A 124 4.92 8.41 32.23
C VAL A 124 6.26 9.06 32.63
N LEU A 125 6.31 9.60 33.86
CA LEU A 125 7.45 10.35 34.41
C LEU A 125 8.51 9.48 35.15
N SER A 126 8.39 8.16 35.17
CA SER A 126 9.28 7.30 35.97
C SER A 126 10.62 6.98 35.29
N ARG A 127 11.74 7.20 35.99
CA ARG A 127 13.08 6.76 35.57
C ARG A 127 13.09 5.23 35.45
N GLY A 128 13.42 4.72 34.25
CA GLY A 128 13.38 3.28 33.93
C GLY A 128 12.07 2.81 33.26
N GLY A 129 11.00 3.62 33.28
CA GLY A 129 9.75 3.35 32.58
C GLY A 129 9.84 3.49 31.05
N CYS A 130 10.92 4.11 30.54
CA CYS A 130 11.13 4.37 29.12
C CYS A 130 11.43 3.12 28.26
N ARG A 131 11.68 1.96 28.87
CA ARG A 131 11.97 0.71 28.13
C ARG A 131 10.74 0.18 27.38
N HIS A 132 9.55 0.63 27.76
CA HIS A 132 8.26 0.27 27.14
C HIS A 132 7.34 1.50 26.93
N SER A 133 7.90 2.71 26.87
CA SER A 133 7.11 3.91 26.60
C SER A 133 6.62 3.89 25.14
N GLN A 134 5.31 4.07 24.92
CA GLN A 134 4.74 4.29 23.58
C GLN A 134 5.53 5.37 22.83
N GLY A 135 5.72 5.25 21.52
CA GLY A 135 6.35 6.29 20.70
C GLY A 135 7.76 5.95 20.24
N PHE A 136 8.16 6.61 19.15
CA PHE A 136 9.35 6.27 18.39
C PHE A 136 10.53 7.16 18.79
N PRO A 137 11.73 6.59 19.01
CA PRO A 137 12.90 7.37 19.42
C PRO A 137 13.24 8.41 18.37
N SER A 138 13.24 9.69 18.75
CA SER A 138 13.49 10.78 17.80
C SER A 138 14.95 10.85 17.36
N THR A 139 15.89 10.61 18.29
CA THR A 139 17.33 10.71 18.03
C THR A 139 18.05 9.35 18.18
N PRO A 140 19.27 9.19 17.62
CA PRO A 140 20.07 7.98 17.81
C PRO A 140 20.37 7.69 19.28
N HIS A 141 20.60 8.74 20.08
CA HIS A 141 20.81 8.61 21.51
C HIS A 141 19.56 8.03 22.22
N ASP A 142 18.36 8.47 21.82
CA ASP A 142 17.11 7.93 22.37
C ASP A 142 16.91 6.47 21.98
N ALA A 143 17.23 6.10 20.74
CA ALA A 143 17.13 4.72 20.27
C ALA A 143 18.07 3.79 21.06
N LEU A 144 19.33 4.19 21.26
CA LEU A 144 20.30 3.43 22.04
C LEU A 144 19.84 3.22 23.49
N ARG A 145 19.28 4.25 24.14
CA ARG A 145 18.72 4.13 25.51
C ARG A 145 17.56 3.13 25.60
N ARG A 146 16.90 2.84 24.48
CA ARG A 146 15.79 1.88 24.38
C ARG A 146 16.23 0.51 23.88
N GLY A 147 17.51 0.30 23.63
CA GLY A 147 18.01 -0.94 23.01
C GLY A 147 17.50 -1.12 21.59
N MET A 148 17.26 -0.01 20.86
CA MET A 148 16.80 -0.03 19.49
C MET A 148 17.94 0.30 18.51
N PRO A 149 17.99 -0.36 17.34
CA PRO A 149 19.08 -0.19 16.38
C PRO A 149 19.03 1.15 15.65
N TYR A 150 17.88 1.82 15.53
CA TYR A 150 17.76 3.08 14.82
C TYR A 150 16.63 3.96 15.34
N SER A 151 16.69 5.24 14.96
CA SER A 151 15.78 6.31 15.37
C SER A 151 15.03 6.92 14.18
N ARG A 152 14.07 7.81 14.47
CA ARG A 152 13.37 8.58 13.44
C ARG A 152 14.31 9.48 12.65
N ALA A 153 15.30 10.06 13.31
CA ALA A 153 16.34 10.82 12.66
C ALA A 153 17.15 9.93 11.69
N ASP A 154 17.51 8.70 12.07
CA ASP A 154 18.24 7.77 11.19
C ASP A 154 17.41 7.44 9.94
N VAL A 155 16.11 7.13 10.11
CA VAL A 155 15.19 6.86 8.99
C VAL A 155 15.06 8.08 8.07
N THR A 156 14.97 9.27 8.66
CA THR A 156 14.77 10.51 7.92
C THR A 156 16.05 11.01 7.23
N SER A 157 17.22 10.80 7.85
CA SER A 157 18.52 11.32 7.41
C SER A 157 19.33 10.27 6.66
N SER A 158 19.78 9.21 7.32
CA SER A 158 20.66 8.18 6.76
C SER A 158 19.94 7.31 5.72
N PHE A 159 18.67 6.99 5.94
CA PHE A 159 17.91 6.14 5.01
C PHE A 159 17.06 6.94 4.02
N GLY A 160 16.70 8.16 4.41
CA GLY A 160 15.96 9.11 3.60
C GLY A 160 16.84 10.12 2.86
N ALA A 161 18.18 9.99 2.92
CA ALA A 161 19.11 10.97 2.35
C ALA A 161 18.80 11.22 0.86
N ALA A 162 18.24 12.39 0.66
CA ALA A 162 18.13 13.03 -0.63
C ALA A 162 19.47 13.70 -0.95
N TYR A 163 20.21 13.13 -1.89
CA TYR A 163 21.26 13.88 -2.56
C TYR A 163 20.63 15.10 -3.24
N SER A 164 20.91 16.29 -2.69
CA SER A 164 20.92 17.58 -3.39
C SER A 164 19.97 17.68 -4.59
N PHE A 165 18.66 17.76 -4.34
CA PHE A 165 17.68 18.10 -5.37
C PHE A 165 17.45 19.61 -5.42
N PRO A 166 17.21 20.18 -6.61
CA PRO A 166 16.94 21.60 -6.79
C PRO A 166 15.73 22.04 -5.93
N PRO A 167 15.67 23.31 -5.51
CA PRO A 167 14.62 23.88 -4.65
C PRO A 167 13.26 24.02 -5.37
N ASN A 168 12.89 23.04 -6.20
CA ASN A 168 11.57 23.02 -6.79
C ASN A 168 10.55 22.81 -5.67
N SER A 169 9.61 23.74 -5.55
CA SER A 169 8.46 23.62 -4.66
C SER A 169 7.60 22.44 -5.14
N PHE A 170 7.39 21.47 -4.25
CA PHE A 170 6.36 20.45 -4.45
C PHE A 170 5.10 20.91 -3.73
N ASP A 171 3.94 20.75 -4.38
CA ASP A 171 2.64 20.92 -3.72
C ASP A 171 2.43 19.75 -2.75
N VAL A 172 2.94 19.91 -1.53
CA VAL A 172 2.65 18.99 -0.43
C VAL A 172 1.37 19.48 0.22
N ARG A 173 0.30 18.71 0.04
CA ARG A 173 -0.97 19.02 0.67
C ARG A 173 -0.88 18.68 2.15
N VAL A 174 -1.34 19.61 2.99
CA VAL A 174 -1.59 19.32 4.39
C VAL A 174 -3.04 18.86 4.48
N ASN A 175 -3.29 17.80 5.25
CA ASN A 175 -4.58 17.13 5.41
C ASN A 175 -4.82 15.95 4.44
N ALA A 176 -4.29 14.78 4.81
CA ALA A 176 -4.48 13.53 4.11
C ALA A 176 -5.97 13.13 3.91
N SER A 177 -6.86 13.53 4.83
CA SER A 177 -8.30 13.24 4.72
C SER A 177 -8.95 14.03 3.58
N GLU A 178 -8.60 15.30 3.42
CA GLU A 178 -9.03 16.13 2.28
C GLU A 178 -8.42 15.64 0.96
N ALA A 179 -7.15 15.21 0.97
CA ALA A 179 -6.51 14.65 -0.21
C ALA A 179 -7.21 13.36 -0.67
N LEU A 180 -7.61 12.48 0.25
CA LEU A 180 -8.42 11.30 -0.06
C LEU A 180 -9.78 11.72 -0.63
N HIS A 181 -10.49 12.65 0.03
CA HIS A 181 -11.78 13.15 -0.45
C HIS A 181 -11.70 13.71 -1.88
N ALA A 182 -10.68 14.54 -2.15
CA ALA A 182 -10.45 15.09 -3.49
C ALA A 182 -10.18 14.00 -4.54
N LEU A 183 -9.43 12.96 -4.20
CA LEU A 183 -9.22 11.81 -5.08
C LEU A 183 -10.54 11.07 -5.36
N LEU A 184 -11.33 10.79 -4.32
CA LEU A 184 -12.63 10.11 -4.46
C LEU A 184 -13.63 10.92 -5.30
N ASN A 185 -13.53 12.25 -5.29
CA ASN A 185 -14.34 13.12 -6.13
C ASN A 185 -13.98 13.04 -7.61
N GLY A 186 -12.70 12.78 -7.92
CA GLY A 186 -12.22 12.63 -9.30
C GLY A 186 -12.46 11.24 -9.90
N MET A 187 -12.89 10.26 -9.09
CA MET A 187 -13.10 8.88 -9.56
C MET A 187 -14.40 8.74 -10.37
N SER A 188 -14.37 7.85 -11.36
CA SER A 188 -15.52 7.30 -12.10
C SER A 188 -16.17 6.14 -11.35
N VAL A 189 -17.47 5.88 -11.57
CA VAL A 189 -18.26 4.93 -10.76
C VAL A 189 -17.63 3.54 -10.69
N ASP A 190 -17.00 3.10 -11.78
CA ASP A 190 -16.37 1.78 -11.91
C ASP A 190 -14.92 1.73 -11.39
N ASP A 191 -14.36 2.87 -10.97
CA ASP A 191 -13.00 2.92 -10.43
C ASP A 191 -12.91 2.21 -9.08
N SER A 192 -11.77 1.58 -8.82
CA SER A 192 -11.48 0.87 -7.57
C SER A 192 -10.30 1.46 -6.83
N VAL A 193 -10.19 1.17 -5.53
CA VAL A 193 -9.08 1.64 -4.69
C VAL A 193 -8.34 0.46 -4.05
N LYS A 194 -7.00 0.52 -4.11
CA LYS A 194 -6.11 -0.31 -3.32
C LYS A 194 -5.39 0.59 -2.32
N TYR A 195 -5.81 0.53 -1.07
CA TYR A 195 -5.24 1.35 0.01
C TYR A 195 -4.25 0.51 0.80
N PHE A 196 -2.97 0.88 0.77
CA PHE A 196 -1.92 0.23 1.54
C PHE A 196 -1.69 0.99 2.84
N ALA A 197 -2.16 0.45 3.96
CA ALA A 197 -1.91 0.99 5.29
C ALA A 197 -0.59 0.42 5.84
N PHE A 198 0.52 1.04 5.45
CA PHE A 198 1.88 0.61 5.85
C PHE A 198 2.41 1.36 7.07
N ALA A 199 1.81 2.50 7.41
CA ALA A 199 2.00 3.19 8.68
C ALA A 199 0.93 2.78 9.72
N SER A 200 0.67 3.63 10.71
CA SER A 200 -0.47 3.50 11.62
C SER A 200 -1.81 3.75 10.91
N LEU A 201 -2.91 3.24 11.47
CA LEU A 201 -4.26 3.42 10.91
C LEU A 201 -4.87 4.82 11.18
N THR A 202 -4.11 5.75 11.76
CA THR A 202 -4.58 7.09 12.15
C THR A 202 -5.09 7.91 10.97
N ASN A 203 -4.38 7.90 9.83
CA ASN A 203 -4.78 8.65 8.65
C ASN A 203 -6.06 8.09 8.04
N LEU A 204 -6.18 6.76 7.95
CA LEU A 204 -7.38 6.10 7.48
C LEU A 204 -8.58 6.38 8.41
N ALA A 205 -8.41 6.25 9.73
CA ALA A 205 -9.47 6.56 10.70
C ALA A 205 -9.93 8.02 10.59
N SER A 206 -8.99 8.95 10.48
CA SER A 206 -9.28 10.37 10.30
C SER A 206 -10.02 10.62 8.98
N ALA A 207 -9.62 9.96 7.90
CA ALA A 207 -10.27 10.07 6.61
C ALA A 207 -11.70 9.48 6.62
N LEU A 208 -11.92 8.32 7.25
CA LEU A 208 -13.26 7.76 7.42
C LEU A 208 -14.17 8.68 8.24
N ASN A 209 -13.66 9.26 9.33
CA ASN A 209 -14.39 10.24 10.13
C ASN A 209 -14.71 11.52 9.35
N TYR A 210 -13.75 12.02 8.57
CA TYR A 210 -13.93 13.19 7.72
C TYR A 210 -15.03 12.94 6.69
N LEU A 211 -14.93 11.84 5.93
CA LEU A 211 -15.95 11.47 4.95
C LEU A 211 -17.31 11.24 5.60
N GLY A 212 -17.38 10.53 6.74
CA GLY A 212 -18.64 10.30 7.43
C GLY A 212 -19.35 11.57 7.91
N ARG A 213 -18.59 12.62 8.24
CA ARG A 213 -19.15 13.92 8.67
C ARG A 213 -19.47 14.86 7.50
N HIS A 214 -18.65 14.85 6.46
CA HIS A 214 -18.71 15.84 5.37
C HIS A 214 -19.34 15.32 4.09
N ASP A 215 -19.20 14.02 3.80
CA ASP A 215 -19.63 13.40 2.54
C ASP A 215 -19.91 11.88 2.71
N PRO A 216 -21.05 11.52 3.35
CA PRO A 216 -21.39 10.13 3.63
C PRO A 216 -21.51 9.26 2.37
N ASP A 217 -21.92 9.84 1.25
CA ASP A 217 -22.00 9.14 -0.04
C ASP A 217 -20.60 8.74 -0.54
N ARG A 218 -19.60 9.62 -0.37
CA ARG A 218 -18.20 9.27 -0.66
C ARG A 218 -17.62 8.27 0.32
N LEU A 219 -18.00 8.30 1.61
CA LEU A 219 -17.64 7.24 2.54
C LEU A 219 -18.17 5.88 2.04
N GLN A 220 -19.45 5.83 1.66
CA GLN A 220 -20.07 4.58 1.20
C GLN A 220 -19.41 4.09 -0.10
N ARG A 221 -19.15 5.00 -1.04
CA ARG A 221 -18.40 4.69 -2.26
C ARG A 221 -17.02 4.12 -1.95
N PHE A 222 -16.28 4.73 -1.03
CA PHE A 222 -14.97 4.23 -0.61
C PHE A 222 -15.08 2.80 -0.06
N LYS A 223 -16.05 2.51 0.80
CA LYS A 223 -16.28 1.15 1.33
C LYS A 223 -16.59 0.13 0.22
N GLN A 224 -17.33 0.53 -0.81
CA GLN A 224 -17.72 -0.33 -1.94
C GLN A 224 -16.60 -0.54 -2.96
N SER A 225 -15.71 0.43 -3.15
CA SER A 225 -14.66 0.40 -4.19
C SER A 225 -13.26 0.08 -3.65
N ALA A 226 -13.02 0.29 -2.36
CA ALA A 226 -11.70 0.09 -1.74
C ALA A 226 -11.52 -1.31 -1.14
N VAL A 227 -10.28 -1.82 -1.23
CA VAL A 227 -9.75 -2.87 -0.37
C VAL A 227 -8.54 -2.31 0.35
N VAL A 228 -8.57 -2.35 1.68
CA VAL A 228 -7.47 -1.88 2.54
C VAL A 228 -6.54 -3.04 2.85
N HIS A 229 -5.27 -2.90 2.52
CA HIS A 229 -4.21 -3.86 2.85
C HIS A 229 -3.44 -3.33 4.05
N ILE A 230 -3.70 -3.89 5.23
CA ILE A 230 -3.14 -3.45 6.50
C ILE A 230 -1.87 -4.25 6.79
N PHE A 231 -0.73 -3.56 6.87
CA PHE A 231 0.56 -4.18 7.11
C PHE A 231 1.01 -3.97 8.56
N GLU A 232 0.84 -5.01 9.38
CA GLU A 232 1.19 -4.95 10.81
C GLU A 232 2.69 -5.22 10.99
N LYS A 233 3.49 -4.17 11.23
CA LYS A 233 4.97 -4.20 11.35
C LYS A 233 5.49 -4.59 12.74
N GLY A 234 4.68 -5.24 13.56
CA GLY A 234 4.96 -5.53 14.97
C GLY A 234 4.67 -4.38 15.93
N TYR A 235 4.04 -3.30 15.45
CA TYR A 235 3.63 -2.13 16.23
C TYR A 235 2.52 -1.31 15.54
N SER A 236 2.35 -1.37 14.22
CA SER A 236 1.52 -0.43 13.43
C SER A 236 0.10 -0.24 13.98
N LEU A 237 -0.55 -1.34 14.36
CA LEU A 237 -1.89 -1.36 14.96
C LEU A 237 -1.92 -0.79 16.38
N ALA A 238 -0.83 -0.95 17.13
CA ALA A 238 -0.74 -0.57 18.54
C ALA A 238 -0.37 0.90 18.77
N VAL A 239 0.26 1.55 17.79
CA VAL A 239 0.71 2.95 17.89
C VAL A 239 -0.44 3.92 18.14
N ASP A 240 -1.60 3.64 17.57
CA ASP A 240 -2.83 4.39 17.79
C ASP A 240 -3.99 3.40 17.89
N ASN A 241 -4.10 2.79 19.07
CA ASN A 241 -5.09 1.76 19.35
C ASN A 241 -6.53 2.24 19.19
N VAL A 242 -6.80 3.53 19.45
CA VAL A 242 -8.12 4.14 19.27
C VAL A 242 -8.49 4.17 17.78
N SER A 243 -7.63 4.76 16.95
CA SER A 243 -7.83 4.81 15.50
C SER A 243 -7.90 3.41 14.88
N THR A 244 -7.04 2.50 15.34
CA THR A 244 -7.06 1.10 14.92
C THR A 244 -8.39 0.43 15.27
N SER A 245 -8.86 0.55 16.51
CA SER A 245 -10.13 -0.05 16.93
C SER A 245 -11.29 0.46 16.10
N GLN A 246 -11.29 1.77 15.79
CA GLN A 246 -12.29 2.36 14.90
C GLN A 246 -12.26 1.72 13.51
N VAL A 247 -11.09 1.64 12.86
CA VAL A 247 -10.96 1.09 11.50
C VAL A 247 -11.34 -0.40 11.45
N LEU A 248 -10.89 -1.19 12.44
CA LEU A 248 -11.21 -2.62 12.52
C LEU A 248 -12.70 -2.86 12.75
N ALA A 249 -13.36 -1.99 13.50
CA ALA A 249 -14.81 -2.03 13.74
C ALA A 249 -15.64 -1.43 12.60
N GLU A 250 -15.04 -0.70 11.65
CA GLU A 250 -15.75 0.01 10.60
C GLU A 250 -16.66 -0.95 9.80
N PRO A 251 -17.99 -0.70 9.75
CA PRO A 251 -18.91 -1.52 9.01
C PRO A 251 -18.63 -1.46 7.50
N GLU A 252 -18.72 -2.62 6.87
CA GLU A 252 -18.58 -2.80 5.42
C GLU A 252 -17.20 -2.50 4.82
N LEU A 253 -16.26 -1.96 5.60
CA LEU A 253 -14.90 -1.77 5.15
C LEU A 253 -14.27 -3.13 4.82
N ARG A 254 -13.75 -3.24 3.60
CA ARG A 254 -13.04 -4.45 3.16
C ARG A 254 -11.56 -4.30 3.45
N PHE A 255 -10.98 -5.29 4.13
CA PHE A 255 -9.55 -5.29 4.37
C PHE A 255 -8.92 -6.68 4.40
N VAL A 256 -7.62 -6.71 4.15
CA VAL A 256 -6.72 -7.85 4.38
C VAL A 256 -5.65 -7.41 5.36
N LEU A 257 -5.55 -8.10 6.50
CA LEU A 257 -4.57 -7.83 7.54
C LEU A 257 -3.40 -8.83 7.46
N TYR A 258 -2.20 -8.33 7.24
CA TYR A 258 -0.98 -9.12 7.11
C TYR A 258 -0.19 -9.09 8.42
N MET A 259 -0.11 -10.22 9.10
CA MET A 259 0.62 -10.36 10.37
C MET A 259 2.10 -10.70 10.14
N PRO A 260 3.02 -10.33 11.06
CA PRO A 260 4.45 -10.63 10.95
C PRO A 260 4.78 -12.09 10.64
N SER A 261 4.06 -13.03 11.27
CA SER A 261 4.25 -14.47 11.05
C SER A 261 4.05 -14.92 9.61
N PHE A 262 3.32 -14.17 8.79
CA PHE A 262 3.14 -14.46 7.37
C PHE A 262 4.37 -14.08 6.55
N TYR A 263 4.86 -12.84 6.70
CA TYR A 263 5.83 -12.26 5.79
C TYR A 263 7.27 -12.27 6.33
N ASP A 264 7.48 -12.32 7.65
CA ASP A 264 8.82 -12.25 8.27
C ASP A 264 9.79 -13.29 7.69
N PRO A 265 9.44 -14.58 7.59
CA PRO A 265 10.40 -15.58 7.09
C PRO A 265 10.54 -15.53 5.57
N ALA A 266 9.47 -15.20 4.84
CA ALA A 266 9.45 -15.20 3.38
C ALA A 266 10.13 -13.98 2.75
N ALA A 267 10.09 -12.83 3.42
CA ALA A 267 10.66 -11.58 2.93
C ALA A 267 11.95 -11.18 3.67
N ALA A 268 12.50 -12.03 4.52
CA ALA A 268 13.83 -11.82 5.08
C ALA A 268 14.90 -11.93 3.98
N PHE A 269 15.84 -10.99 3.95
CA PHE A 269 17.02 -11.15 3.10
C PHE A 269 17.86 -12.33 3.63
N SER A 270 18.24 -13.23 2.74
CA SER A 270 19.42 -14.08 2.89
C SER A 270 20.66 -13.41 2.30
N PHE A 271 21.85 -13.93 2.61
CA PHE A 271 23.09 -13.52 1.92
C PHE A 271 22.97 -13.61 0.38
N SER A 272 22.28 -14.64 -0.13
CA SER A 272 22.09 -14.84 -1.57
C SER A 272 21.22 -13.74 -2.16
N SER A 273 20.02 -13.53 -1.61
CA SER A 273 19.09 -12.50 -2.10
C SER A 273 19.66 -11.08 -1.93
N TRP A 274 20.47 -10.85 -0.89
CA TRP A 274 21.18 -9.59 -0.70
C TRP A 274 22.23 -9.35 -1.78
N SER A 275 23.05 -10.37 -2.08
CA SER A 275 24.04 -10.33 -3.14
C SER A 275 23.39 -10.10 -4.51
N GLU A 276 22.30 -10.81 -4.79
CA GLU A 276 21.55 -10.67 -6.04
C GLU A 276 20.97 -9.25 -6.18
N PHE A 277 20.28 -8.74 -5.16
CA PHE A 277 19.77 -7.37 -5.19
C PHE A 277 20.90 -6.33 -5.36
N GLY A 278 22.05 -6.54 -4.72
CA GLY A 278 23.21 -5.68 -4.88
C GLY A 278 23.82 -5.71 -6.28
N ASN A 279 23.89 -6.89 -6.91
CA ASN A 279 24.35 -7.01 -8.28
C ASN A 279 23.40 -6.31 -9.26
N LEU A 280 22.08 -6.45 -9.06
CA LEU A 280 21.07 -5.75 -9.85
C LEU A 280 21.18 -4.24 -9.70
N ALA A 281 21.31 -3.74 -8.48
CA ALA A 281 21.39 -2.31 -8.20
C ALA A 281 22.69 -1.65 -8.70
N LYS A 282 23.76 -2.43 -8.85
CA LYS A 282 25.08 -1.97 -9.31
C LYS A 282 25.28 -2.16 -10.82
N ASP A 283 24.35 -2.82 -11.50
CA ASP A 283 24.42 -3.00 -12.94
C ASP A 283 24.31 -1.65 -13.69
N ALA A 284 24.99 -1.52 -14.82
CA ALA A 284 25.04 -0.28 -15.57
C ALA A 284 23.67 0.14 -16.14
N GLY A 285 22.76 -0.83 -16.32
CA GLY A 285 21.38 -0.61 -16.76
C GLY A 285 20.37 -0.39 -15.62
N ALA A 286 20.78 -0.47 -14.36
CA ALA A 286 19.87 -0.41 -13.23
C ALA A 286 19.13 0.93 -13.17
N SER A 287 17.81 0.88 -12.88
CA SER A 287 17.06 2.12 -12.71
C SER A 287 17.55 2.88 -11.46
N LYS A 288 17.53 4.22 -11.53
CA LYS A 288 17.97 5.08 -10.42
C LYS A 288 17.22 4.81 -9.11
N ALA A 289 15.97 4.37 -9.22
CA ALA A 289 15.14 4.02 -8.07
C ALA A 289 15.65 2.74 -7.38
N VAL A 290 16.01 1.72 -8.15
CA VAL A 290 16.55 0.43 -7.67
C VAL A 290 17.92 0.67 -7.03
N ALA A 291 18.80 1.41 -7.70
CA ALA A 291 20.10 1.78 -7.17
C ALA A 291 19.98 2.55 -5.84
N TRP A 292 19.10 3.55 -5.78
CA TRP A 292 18.85 4.31 -4.55
C TRP A 292 18.29 3.44 -3.42
N LEU A 293 17.31 2.57 -3.73
CA LEU A 293 16.72 1.66 -2.74
C LEU A 293 17.78 0.76 -2.12
N PHE A 294 18.67 0.20 -2.94
CA PHE A 294 19.77 -0.63 -2.45
C PHE A 294 20.74 0.16 -1.57
N SER A 295 21.12 1.39 -1.95
CA SER A 295 21.96 2.25 -1.11
C SER A 295 21.31 2.60 0.23
N ALA A 296 19.99 2.84 0.25
CA ALA A 296 19.25 3.09 1.50
C ALA A 296 19.26 1.85 2.41
N TRP A 297 19.11 0.65 1.82
CA TRP A 297 19.25 -0.61 2.55
C TRP A 297 20.69 -0.89 3.00
N GLU A 298 21.72 -0.56 2.21
CA GLU A 298 23.13 -0.65 2.62
C GLU A 298 23.40 0.23 3.85
N ALA A 299 22.86 1.46 3.86
CA ALA A 299 22.96 2.34 5.03
C ALA A 299 22.23 1.77 6.25
N LYS A 300 21.04 1.18 6.06
CA LYS A 300 20.30 0.49 7.14
C LYS A 300 21.07 -0.72 7.67
N LYS A 301 21.62 -1.55 6.77
CA LYS A 301 22.45 -2.70 7.12
C LYS A 301 23.66 -2.27 7.95
N ALA A 302 24.46 -1.32 7.48
CA ALA A 302 25.62 -0.82 8.20
C ALA A 302 25.25 -0.32 9.60
N LEU A 303 24.13 0.40 9.74
CA LEU A 303 23.68 0.91 11.03
C LEU A 303 23.24 -0.21 11.98
N VAL A 304 22.41 -1.15 11.51
CA VAL A 304 21.91 -2.28 12.31
C VAL A 304 23.06 -3.15 12.78
N GLU A 305 24.00 -3.48 11.90
CA GLU A 305 25.16 -4.32 12.23
C GLU A 305 26.11 -3.63 13.20
N SER A 306 26.33 -2.31 13.08
CA SER A 306 27.18 -1.55 14.01
C SER A 306 26.66 -1.50 15.46
N ARG A 307 25.38 -1.84 15.68
CA ARG A 307 24.68 -1.73 16.96
C ARG A 307 24.17 -3.08 17.48
N SER A 308 24.61 -4.19 16.89
CA SER A 308 24.19 -5.53 17.28
C SER A 308 25.34 -6.35 17.85
N ASP A 309 25.03 -7.20 18.82
CA ASP A 309 25.94 -8.23 19.34
C ASP A 309 26.14 -9.40 18.34
N ASP A 310 25.32 -9.47 17.29
CA ASP A 310 25.40 -10.46 16.19
C ASP A 310 25.39 -9.74 14.83
N PRO A 311 26.47 -9.01 14.50
CA PRO A 311 26.52 -8.13 13.34
C PRO A 311 26.43 -8.88 12.00
N LEU A 312 26.68 -10.19 11.96
CA LEU A 312 26.64 -10.95 10.70
C LEU A 312 25.21 -11.29 10.27
N THR A 313 24.28 -11.43 11.21
CA THR A 313 22.90 -11.87 10.90
C THR A 313 21.82 -10.89 11.36
N ALA A 314 22.16 -9.86 12.14
CA ALA A 314 21.21 -8.88 12.66
C ALA A 314 20.34 -8.25 11.56
N PHE A 315 20.95 -7.81 10.46
CA PHE A 315 20.22 -7.21 9.35
C PHE A 315 19.25 -8.19 8.67
N PHE A 316 19.62 -9.46 8.56
CA PHE A 316 18.78 -10.48 7.91
C PHE A 316 17.59 -10.92 8.75
N LYS A 317 17.59 -10.58 10.04
CA LYS A 317 16.41 -10.70 10.92
C LYS A 317 15.43 -9.53 10.75
N GLU A 318 15.84 -8.46 10.06
CA GLU A 318 14.95 -7.36 9.71
C GLU A 318 14.03 -7.75 8.55
N ARG A 319 12.85 -7.12 8.53
CA ARG A 319 11.69 -7.48 7.72
C ARG A 319 11.77 -6.94 6.28
N GLY A 320 12.90 -7.23 5.60
CA GLY A 320 13.37 -6.77 4.29
C GLY A 320 12.31 -6.18 3.32
N PRO A 321 12.09 -6.77 2.13
CA PRO A 321 11.07 -6.28 1.18
C PRO A 321 9.62 -6.73 1.51
N ALA A 322 9.27 -6.89 2.79
CA ALA A 322 7.95 -7.39 3.20
C ALA A 322 6.78 -6.52 2.71
N SER A 323 6.95 -5.20 2.69
CA SER A 323 6.00 -4.25 2.09
C SER A 323 5.79 -4.50 0.59
N SER A 324 6.84 -4.87 -0.16
CA SER A 324 6.76 -5.26 -1.56
C SER A 324 5.97 -6.55 -1.74
N LEU A 325 6.16 -7.54 -0.86
CA LEU A 325 5.35 -8.77 -0.86
C LEU A 325 3.87 -8.44 -0.68
N VAL A 326 3.51 -7.63 0.34
CA VAL A 326 2.12 -7.20 0.56
C VAL A 326 1.56 -6.43 -0.64
N THR A 327 2.38 -5.60 -1.27
CA THR A 327 2.02 -4.84 -2.48
C THR A 327 1.72 -5.77 -3.65
N LEU A 328 2.59 -6.76 -3.92
CA LEU A 328 2.41 -7.72 -4.99
C LEU A 328 1.24 -8.68 -4.70
N CYS A 329 1.01 -9.09 -3.45
CA CYS A 329 -0.19 -9.83 -3.06
C CYS A 329 -1.49 -9.10 -3.43
N ALA A 330 -1.47 -7.77 -3.49
CA ALA A 330 -2.65 -6.97 -3.83
C ALA A 330 -2.78 -6.65 -5.32
N LEU A 331 -1.65 -6.49 -6.02
CA LEU A 331 -1.58 -5.87 -7.35
C LEU A 331 -1.08 -6.78 -8.46
N ASP A 332 -0.18 -7.72 -8.17
CA ASP A 332 0.35 -8.64 -9.18
C ASP A 332 -0.52 -9.89 -9.28
N ALA A 333 -0.93 -10.28 -10.48
CA ALA A 333 -1.87 -11.37 -10.66
C ALA A 333 -1.31 -12.73 -10.19
N THR A 334 -0.03 -12.98 -10.45
CA THR A 334 0.65 -14.24 -10.11
C THR A 334 0.82 -14.35 -8.61
N VAL A 335 1.41 -13.33 -7.97
CA VAL A 335 1.64 -13.32 -6.52
C VAL A 335 0.33 -13.30 -5.77
N ARG A 336 -0.66 -12.51 -6.21
CA ARG A 336 -2.00 -12.45 -5.59
C ARG A 336 -2.69 -13.81 -5.57
N ALA A 337 -2.66 -14.57 -6.68
CA ALA A 337 -3.27 -15.89 -6.72
C ALA A 337 -2.70 -16.79 -5.62
N SER A 338 -1.38 -16.78 -5.44
CA SER A 338 -0.72 -17.51 -4.35
C SER A 338 -1.06 -16.95 -2.96
N CYS A 339 -1.11 -15.63 -2.76
CA CYS A 339 -1.42 -15.04 -1.45
C CYS A 339 -2.86 -15.34 -0.99
N THR A 340 -3.82 -15.44 -1.90
CA THR A 340 -5.23 -15.72 -1.52
C THR A 340 -5.41 -17.06 -0.81
N LEU A 341 -4.50 -18.02 -1.03
CA LEU A 341 -4.50 -19.32 -0.35
C LEU A 341 -4.25 -19.22 1.16
N TYR A 342 -3.66 -18.10 1.61
CA TYR A 342 -3.33 -17.84 3.01
C TYR A 342 -4.42 -17.04 3.74
N HIS A 343 -5.46 -16.60 3.02
CA HIS A 343 -6.50 -15.76 3.59
C HIS A 343 -7.44 -16.58 4.48
N ALA A 344 -7.51 -16.22 5.75
CA ALA A 344 -8.57 -16.66 6.65
C ALA A 344 -9.66 -15.59 6.72
N ALA A 345 -10.89 -15.96 6.38
CA ALA A 345 -12.06 -15.10 6.49
C ALA A 345 -12.40 -14.82 7.96
N LEU A 346 -12.76 -13.57 8.26
CA LEU A 346 -13.09 -13.11 9.60
C LEU A 346 -14.53 -12.59 9.68
N SER A 347 -15.23 -13.00 10.74
CA SER A 347 -16.51 -12.41 11.13
C SER A 347 -16.31 -11.19 12.05
N SER A 348 -15.28 -11.21 12.90
CA SER A 348 -14.89 -10.08 13.73
C SER A 348 -13.39 -10.03 14.00
N VAL A 349 -12.90 -8.83 14.29
CA VAL A 349 -11.53 -8.57 14.74
C VAL A 349 -11.52 -7.40 15.72
N SER A 350 -10.67 -7.47 16.74
CA SER A 350 -10.52 -6.42 17.74
C SER A 350 -9.09 -6.36 18.27
N LEU A 351 -8.64 -5.16 18.61
CA LEU A 351 -7.33 -4.92 19.25
C LEU A 351 -7.53 -4.81 20.77
N HIS A 352 -6.65 -5.46 21.52
CA HIS A 352 -6.62 -5.46 22.98
C HIS A 352 -5.21 -5.10 23.45
N LEU A 353 -5.10 -4.17 24.41
CA LEU A 353 -3.81 -3.83 25.02
C LEU A 353 -3.40 -4.83 26.12
N GLU A 354 -4.37 -5.55 26.66
CA GLU A 354 -4.17 -6.63 27.61
C GLU A 354 -4.45 -7.98 26.93
N GLN A 355 -3.84 -9.05 27.47
CA GLN A 355 -4.09 -10.38 26.94
C GLN A 355 -5.54 -10.78 27.20
N PRO A 356 -6.33 -11.13 26.17
CA PRO A 356 -7.70 -11.59 26.37
C PRO A 356 -7.73 -12.84 27.27
N THR A 357 -8.54 -12.80 28.34
CA THR A 357 -8.66 -13.89 29.32
C THR A 357 -9.65 -14.97 28.92
N VAL A 358 -10.58 -14.67 28.00
CA VAL A 358 -11.61 -15.60 27.51
C VAL A 358 -11.62 -15.59 25.98
N SER A 359 -11.22 -16.71 25.38
CA SER A 359 -11.41 -16.98 23.96
C SER A 359 -12.73 -17.74 23.78
N ALA A 360 -13.76 -17.09 23.25
CA ALA A 360 -14.96 -17.79 22.82
C ALA A 360 -14.59 -18.88 21.79
N PRO A 361 -15.36 -19.97 21.65
CA PRO A 361 -15.11 -21.00 20.64
C PRO A 361 -14.97 -20.37 19.25
N GLY A 362 -13.95 -20.78 18.49
CA GLY A 362 -13.69 -20.24 17.15
C GLY A 362 -12.94 -18.90 17.11
N THR A 363 -12.44 -18.41 18.26
CA THR A 363 -11.57 -17.24 18.32
C THR A 363 -10.08 -17.61 18.34
N ALA A 364 -9.25 -16.75 17.74
CA ALA A 364 -7.79 -16.86 17.77
C ALA A 364 -7.18 -15.55 18.28
N THR A 365 -6.11 -15.68 19.07
CA THR A 365 -5.39 -14.54 19.63
C THR A 365 -3.99 -14.48 19.02
N TYR A 366 -3.64 -13.33 18.44
CA TYR A 366 -2.32 -13.08 17.89
C TYR A 366 -1.61 -11.97 18.66
N ARG A 367 -0.38 -12.24 19.12
CA ARG A 367 0.42 -11.27 19.85
C ARG A 367 1.14 -10.32 18.90
N ILE A 368 1.06 -9.03 19.20
CA ILE A 368 1.85 -7.96 18.60
C ILE A 368 2.96 -7.61 19.60
N THR A 369 4.21 -7.67 19.15
CA THR A 369 5.40 -7.55 20.01
C THR A 369 5.65 -6.14 20.52
N GLY A 370 5.18 -5.12 19.80
CA GLY A 370 5.41 -3.72 20.07
C GLY A 370 6.82 -3.21 19.73
N ASN A 371 7.76 -4.10 19.41
CA ASN A 371 9.14 -3.81 18.95
C ASN A 371 9.85 -2.68 19.73
N ASN A 372 9.64 -2.61 21.05
CA ASN A 372 10.17 -1.56 21.94
C ASN A 372 9.73 -0.11 21.61
N VAL A 373 8.74 0.06 20.72
CA VAL A 373 8.13 1.36 20.35
C VAL A 373 6.69 1.50 20.83
N THR A 374 6.02 0.38 21.12
CA THR A 374 4.71 0.36 21.76
C THR A 374 4.67 -0.72 22.83
N TRP A 375 3.65 -0.67 23.68
CA TRP A 375 3.31 -1.82 24.51
C TRP A 375 3.00 -3.03 23.63
N PRO A 376 3.37 -4.25 24.06
CA PRO A 376 2.81 -5.46 23.47
C PRO A 376 1.29 -5.40 23.50
N SER A 377 0.65 -5.89 22.46
CA SER A 377 -0.81 -5.89 22.33
C SER A 377 -1.26 -7.18 21.66
N TYR A 378 -2.56 -7.37 21.55
CA TYR A 378 -3.16 -8.61 21.10
C TYR A 378 -4.27 -8.31 20.10
N LEU A 379 -4.29 -9.07 19.02
CA LEU A 379 -5.41 -9.11 18.10
C LEU A 379 -6.27 -10.33 18.43
N LEU A 380 -7.53 -10.11 18.75
CA LEU A 380 -8.53 -11.16 18.89
C LEU A 380 -9.36 -11.23 17.62
N THR A 381 -9.36 -12.38 16.96
CA THR A 381 -10.12 -12.61 15.72
C THR A 381 -11.12 -13.75 15.92
N THR A 382 -12.21 -13.70 15.16
CA THR A 382 -13.20 -14.77 15.08
C THR A 382 -13.31 -15.22 13.64
N ALA A 383 -13.21 -16.51 13.40
CA ALA A 383 -13.38 -17.07 12.05
C ALA A 383 -14.77 -16.72 11.49
N GLY A 384 -14.83 -16.50 10.17
CA GLY A 384 -16.07 -16.25 9.45
C GLY A 384 -16.15 -17.07 8.17
N ASP A 385 -17.32 -17.03 7.53
CA ASP A 385 -17.57 -17.76 6.28
C ASP A 385 -17.07 -16.98 5.05
N THR A 386 -16.40 -17.68 4.14
CA THR A 386 -15.74 -17.11 2.95
C THR A 386 -16.65 -16.41 1.93
N PRO A 387 -17.86 -16.91 1.57
CA PRO A 387 -18.60 -16.39 0.42
C PRO A 387 -19.01 -14.91 0.49
N ALA A 388 -19.12 -14.35 1.70
CA ALA A 388 -19.49 -12.96 1.93
C ALA A 388 -18.46 -12.20 2.78
N ALA A 389 -17.28 -12.78 3.03
CA ALA A 389 -16.27 -12.19 3.89
C ALA A 389 -15.74 -10.87 3.30
N LYS A 390 -15.83 -9.80 4.09
CA LYS A 390 -15.22 -8.50 3.79
C LYS A 390 -13.85 -8.34 4.47
N LYS A 391 -13.57 -9.14 5.49
CA LYS A 391 -12.41 -9.01 6.38
C LYS A 391 -11.60 -10.30 6.32
N PHE A 392 -10.31 -10.19 6.06
CA PHE A 392 -9.39 -11.32 5.99
C PHE A 392 -8.15 -11.06 6.84
N ILE A 393 -7.56 -12.13 7.36
CA ILE A 393 -6.25 -12.10 8.00
C ILE A 393 -5.33 -13.13 7.36
N VAL A 394 -4.04 -12.80 7.33
CA VAL A 394 -2.98 -13.64 6.78
C VAL A 394 -1.94 -13.84 7.87
N VAL A 395 -1.84 -15.07 8.40
CA VAL A 395 -1.00 -15.41 9.56
C VAL A 395 -0.08 -16.59 9.35
N GLN A 396 -0.42 -17.51 8.43
CA GLN A 396 0.42 -18.67 8.13
C GLN A 396 1.67 -18.22 7.38
N SER A 397 2.83 -18.80 7.69
CA SER A 397 4.08 -18.40 7.03
C SER A 397 4.01 -18.62 5.53
N ALA A 398 4.37 -17.62 4.73
CA ALA A 398 4.49 -17.70 3.27
C ALA A 398 5.49 -18.77 2.77
N ASP A 399 6.31 -19.34 3.66
CA ASP A 399 7.17 -20.49 3.36
C ASP A 399 6.49 -21.85 3.54
N SER A 400 5.40 -21.90 4.33
CA SER A 400 4.87 -23.16 4.87
C SER A 400 3.71 -23.80 4.07
N LEU A 401 3.08 -23.07 3.15
CA LEU A 401 1.90 -23.56 2.42
C LEU A 401 2.26 -24.01 1.01
N VAL A 402 1.91 -25.27 0.76
CA VAL A 402 2.02 -25.98 -0.52
C VAL A 402 0.61 -26.39 -0.91
N PRO A 403 0.16 -26.09 -2.14
CA PRO A 403 -0.51 -27.09 -2.95
C PRO A 403 0.56 -27.80 -3.77
N SER A 404 0.38 -29.09 -3.93
CA SER A 404 1.29 -30.15 -4.37
C SER A 404 1.95 -30.03 -5.75
N ALA A 405 2.08 -28.83 -6.33
CA ALA A 405 2.90 -28.62 -7.52
C ALA A 405 3.33 -27.15 -7.67
N THR A 406 4.65 -26.91 -7.57
CA THR A 406 5.50 -25.95 -8.33
C THR A 406 6.33 -24.86 -7.61
N ALA A 407 5.90 -24.12 -6.56
CA ALA A 407 6.81 -23.23 -5.79
C ALA A 407 6.18 -22.68 -4.49
N SER A 408 6.98 -22.39 -3.45
CA SER A 408 6.49 -21.66 -2.25
C SER A 408 6.19 -20.19 -2.59
N LEU A 409 5.29 -19.54 -1.83
CA LEU A 409 4.98 -18.12 -2.05
C LEU A 409 6.23 -17.23 -1.92
N ALA A 410 7.14 -17.56 -1.01
CA ALA A 410 8.42 -16.86 -0.91
C ALA A 410 9.25 -16.96 -2.19
N SER A 411 9.36 -18.16 -2.78
CA SER A 411 10.09 -18.36 -4.04
C SER A 411 9.45 -17.58 -5.20
N VAL A 412 8.11 -17.64 -5.30
CA VAL A 412 7.36 -16.86 -6.30
C VAL A 412 7.59 -15.36 -6.11
N PHE A 413 7.51 -14.88 -4.87
CA PHE A 413 7.75 -13.49 -4.53
C PHE A 413 9.15 -13.02 -4.93
N TRP A 414 10.20 -13.73 -4.50
CA TRP A 414 11.58 -13.34 -4.81
C TRP A 414 11.84 -13.34 -6.32
N SER A 415 11.34 -14.35 -7.04
CA SER A 415 11.46 -14.38 -8.51
C SER A 415 10.79 -13.16 -9.15
N VAL A 416 9.50 -12.93 -8.86
CA VAL A 416 8.73 -11.83 -9.46
C VAL A 416 9.32 -10.48 -9.07
N TRP A 417 9.70 -10.30 -7.80
CA TRP A 417 10.22 -9.03 -7.32
C TRP A 417 11.58 -8.72 -7.94
N LEU A 418 12.51 -9.67 -7.98
CA LEU A 418 13.84 -9.46 -8.58
C LEU A 418 13.77 -9.24 -10.09
N ASP A 419 12.88 -9.96 -10.80
CA ASP A 419 12.62 -9.73 -12.23
C ASP A 419 12.05 -8.33 -12.48
N LEU A 420 11.17 -7.87 -11.60
CA LEU A 420 10.63 -6.52 -11.66
C LEU A 420 11.69 -5.45 -11.38
N LEU A 421 12.67 -5.71 -10.51
CA LEU A 421 13.77 -4.76 -10.28
C LEU A 421 14.79 -4.70 -11.44
N ARG A 422 14.81 -5.72 -12.31
CA ARG A 422 15.66 -5.78 -13.51
C ARG A 422 15.10 -4.96 -14.68
N SER A 423 13.78 -4.86 -14.78
CA SER A 423 13.08 -4.13 -15.85
C SER A 423 13.19 -2.63 -15.69
#